data_AF-A0A819N6E4-F1
#
_entry.id   AF-A0A819N6E4-F1
#
_cell.length_a   1.000
_cell.length_b   1.000
_cell.length_c   1.000
_cell.angle_alpha   90.00
_cell.angle_beta   90.00
_cell.angle_gamma   90.00
#
_symmetry.space_group_name_H-M   'P 1'
#
loop_
_entity.id
_entity.type
_entity.pdbx_description
1 polymer ?
#
loop_
_entity_poly.entity_id
_entity_poly.type
_entity_poly.pdbx_seq_one_letter_code
_entity_poly.pdbx_strand_id
1 'polypeptide(L)'
;VGDAALATLLCNHLLDRYSIYIQSINYPTVERGTERLRIAATPYHKSEMIDKLVDALKHVWQDIGLTLKDVEQQQQQQPILMRHHA
;
A
#
# COMPACT_ATOMS: atom_id res chain seq x y z
N VAL A 1 -4.23 -3.41 -0.08
CA VAL A 1 -3.88 -4.81 0.17
C VAL A 1 -5.15 -5.58 0.50
N GLY A 2 -5.95 -5.07 1.43
CA GLY A 2 -7.30 -5.59 1.72
C GLY A 2 -7.31 -6.88 2.51
N ASP A 3 -6.15 -7.29 3.02
CA ASP A 3 -5.99 -8.39 3.95
C ASP A 3 -4.89 -8.04 4.95
N ALA A 4 -5.15 -8.24 6.24
CA ALA A 4 -4.25 -7.88 7.32
C ALA A 4 -2.98 -8.74 7.35
N ALA A 5 -3.12 -10.05 7.10
CA ALA A 5 -2.00 -10.98 7.16
C ALA A 5 -1.03 -10.73 5.99
N LEU A 6 -1.57 -10.51 4.78
CA LEU A 6 -0.78 -10.17 3.61
C LEU A 6 -0.10 -8.79 3.76
N ALA A 7 -0.79 -7.80 4.34
CA ALA A 7 -0.19 -6.49 4.58
C ALA A 7 0.99 -6.57 5.56
N THR A 8 0.85 -7.33 6.64
CA THR A 8 1.94 -7.54 7.62
C THR A 8 3.07 -8.37 7.03
N LEU A 9 2.77 -9.44 6.28
CA LEU A 9 3.79 -10.26 5.62
C LEU A 9 4.63 -9.43 4.63
N LEU A 10 3.96 -8.61 3.83
CA LEU A 10 4.62 -7.70 2.89
C LEU A 10 5.57 -6.75 3.62
N CYS A 11 5.11 -6.10 4.69
CA CYS A 11 5.95 -5.22 5.51
C CYS A 11 7.17 -5.93 6.10
N ASN A 12 7.00 -7.15 6.60
CA ASN A 12 8.11 -7.95 7.14
C ASN A 12 9.14 -8.27 6.05
N HIS A 13 8.70 -8.70 4.85
CA HIS A 13 9.62 -8.98 3.76
C HIS A 13 10.35 -7.74 3.22
N LEU A 14 9.70 -6.58 3.20
CA LEU A 14 10.38 -5.32 2.88
C LEU A 14 11.48 -4.99 3.88
N LEU A 15 11.20 -5.21 5.17
CA LEU A 15 12.17 -4.95 6.24
C LEU A 15 13.33 -5.94 6.17
N ASP A 16 13.03 -7.25 6.17
CA ASP A 16 14.03 -8.31 6.31
C ASP A 16 14.93 -8.42 5.07
N ARG A 17 14.38 -8.26 3.87
CA ARG A 17 15.11 -8.50 2.61
C ARG A 17 15.68 -7.23 1.98
N TYR A 18 15.04 -6.07 2.20
CA TYR A 18 15.40 -4.82 1.52
C TYR A 18 15.79 -3.70 2.48
N SER A 19 15.72 -3.94 3.80
CA SER A 19 15.95 -2.93 4.84
C SER A 19 15.04 -1.70 4.70
N ILE A 20 13.81 -1.93 4.24
CA ILE A 20 12.79 -0.89 4.06
C ILE A 20 11.73 -1.05 5.13
N TYR A 21 11.63 -0.06 6.01
CA TYR A 21 10.62 -0.06 7.07
C TYR A 21 9.35 0.69 6.62
N ILE A 22 8.26 -0.05 6.44
CA ILE A 22 6.91 0.48 6.17
C ILE A 22 5.93 -0.23 7.11
N GLN A 23 4.94 0.51 7.61
CA GLN A 23 3.92 -0.04 8.50
C GLN A 23 2.63 -0.37 7.74
N SER A 24 2.11 -1.57 7.95
CA SER A 24 0.73 -1.92 7.61
C SER A 24 -0.24 -1.23 8.58
N ILE A 25 -1.33 -0.67 8.06
CA ILE A 25 -2.47 -0.20 8.84
C ILE A 25 -3.57 -1.26 8.72
N ASN A 26 -3.87 -1.92 9.83
CA ASN A 26 -4.86 -2.98 9.95
C ASN A 26 -5.99 -2.60 10.92
N TYR A 27 -6.98 -3.47 11.08
CA TYR A 27 -7.99 -3.35 12.15
C TYR A 27 -7.31 -3.28 13.54
N PRO A 28 -7.79 -2.46 14.50
CA PRO A 28 -9.01 -1.63 14.48
C PRO A 28 -8.84 -0.23 13.89
N THR A 29 -7.65 0.13 13.41
CA THR A 29 -7.37 1.48 12.88
C THR A 29 -8.09 1.74 11.55
N VAL A 30 -8.32 0.70 10.76
CA VAL A 30 -9.13 0.74 9.53
C VAL A 30 -10.15 -0.39 9.52
N GLU A 31 -11.19 -0.24 8.71
CA GLU A 31 -12.19 -1.29 8.50
C GLU A 31 -11.55 -2.54 7.87
N ARG A 32 -12.07 -3.71 8.23
CA ARG A 32 -11.61 -4.98 7.65
C ARG A 32 -11.82 -4.99 6.14
N GLY A 33 -10.85 -5.50 5.39
CA GLY A 33 -10.85 -5.46 3.93
C GLY A 33 -10.30 -4.16 3.34
N THR A 34 -9.98 -3.16 4.16
CA THR A 34 -9.40 -1.88 3.73
C THR A 34 -7.94 -1.70 4.17
N GLU A 35 -7.28 -2.80 4.54
CA GLU A 35 -5.90 -2.83 4.98
C GLU A 35 -4.95 -2.32 3.90
N ARG A 36 -4.03 -1.46 4.32
CA ARG A 36 -3.19 -0.67 3.43
C ARG A 36 -1.84 -0.38 4.06
N LEU A 37 -0.87 -0.03 3.24
CA LEU A 37 0.46 0.38 3.68
C LEU A 37 0.48 1.88 3.94
N ARG A 38 1.20 2.31 4.99
CA ARG A 38 1.44 3.72 5.27
C ARG A 38 2.82 4.12 4.77
N ILE A 39 2.86 4.83 3.65
CA ILE A 39 4.10 5.39 3.10
C ILE A 39 4.04 6.90 3.27
N ALA A 40 5.04 7.47 3.94
CA ALA A 40 5.17 8.91 4.17
C ALA A 40 6.55 9.37 3.67
N ALA A 41 6.63 9.71 2.40
CA ALA A 41 7.85 10.29 1.83
C ALA A 41 8.11 11.67 2.45
N THR A 42 9.38 11.98 2.68
CA THR A 42 9.84 13.29 3.16
C THR A 42 10.74 13.94 2.11
N PRO A 43 11.00 15.25 2.16
CA PRO A 43 11.91 15.92 1.21
C PRO A 43 13.33 15.34 1.16
N TYR A 44 13.72 14.59 2.18
CA TYR A 44 15.03 13.93 2.25
C TYR A 44 15.08 12.57 1.55
N HIS A 45 13.93 12.02 1.13
CA HIS A 45 13.90 10.83 0.29
C HIS A 45 14.20 11.22 -1.16
N LYS A 46 15.35 10.79 -1.65
CA LYS A 46 15.76 11.04 -3.04
C LYS A 46 15.01 10.13 -4.00
N SER A 47 14.99 10.48 -5.28
CA SER A 47 14.36 9.67 -6.33
C SER A 47 14.88 8.23 -6.34
N GLU A 48 16.18 8.00 -6.14
CA GLU A 48 16.74 6.65 -6.14
C GLU A 48 16.23 5.80 -4.97
N MET A 49 15.90 6.43 -3.84
CA MET A 49 15.28 5.74 -2.69
C MET A 49 13.84 5.34 -3.00
N ILE A 50 13.11 6.20 -3.72
CA ILE A 50 11.74 5.93 -4.16
C ILE A 50 11.74 4.80 -5.19
N ASP A 51 12.65 4.84 -6.16
CA ASP A 51 12.77 3.78 -7.18
C ASP A 51 13.09 2.44 -6.52
N LYS A 52 14.06 2.41 -5.59
CA LYS A 52 14.37 1.22 -4.80
C LYS A 52 13.16 0.70 -4.02
N LEU A 53 12.36 1.60 -3.45
CA LEU A 53 11.13 1.22 -2.75
C LEU A 53 10.11 0.60 -3.69
N VAL A 54 9.87 1.21 -4.85
CA VAL A 54 8.91 0.71 -5.86
C VAL A 54 9.33 -0.67 -6.35
N ASP A 55 10.61 -0.87 -6.64
CA ASP A 55 11.12 -2.17 -7.12
C ASP A 55 11.03 -3.24 -6.02
N ALA A 56 11.40 -2.92 -4.78
CA ALA A 56 11.24 -3.83 -3.66
C ALA A 56 9.76 -4.21 -3.43
N LEU A 57 8.86 -3.22 -3.51
CA LEU A 57 7.42 -3.45 -3.41
C LEU A 57 6.92 -4.40 -4.49
N LYS A 58 7.26 -4.17 -5.76
CA LYS A 58 6.85 -5.04 -6.88
C LYS A 58 7.30 -6.48 -6.67
N HIS A 59 8.56 -6.69 -6.28
CA HIS A 59 9.09 -8.03 -6.03
C HIS A 59 8.34 -8.73 -4.89
N VAL A 60 8.23 -8.09 -3.71
CA VAL A 60 7.53 -8.70 -2.57
C VAL A 60 6.06 -8.95 -2.90
N TRP A 61 5.40 -8.02 -3.61
CA TRP A 61 3.99 -8.14 -3.99
C TRP A 61 3.73 -9.38 -4.84
N GLN A 62 4.60 -9.63 -5.82
CA GLN A 62 4.54 -10.83 -6.67
C GLN A 62 4.85 -12.11 -5.88
N ASP A 63 5.88 -12.07 -5.03
CA ASP A 63 6.30 -13.23 -4.22
C ASP A 63 5.18 -13.77 -3.32
N ILE A 64 4.36 -12.87 -2.77
CA ILE A 64 3.23 -13.24 -1.89
C ILE A 64 1.91 -13.46 -2.65
N GLY A 65 1.95 -13.47 -3.99
CA GLY A 65 0.81 -13.78 -4.84
C GLY A 65 -0.26 -12.69 -4.94
N LEU A 66 0.07 -11.43 -4.62
CA LEU A 66 -0.87 -10.33 -4.82
C LEU A 66 -0.88 -9.89 -6.28
N THR A 67 -2.06 -9.51 -6.79
CA THR A 67 -2.22 -8.97 -8.14
C THR A 67 -2.17 -7.44 -8.11
N LEU A 68 -1.52 -6.85 -9.13
CA LEU A 68 -1.63 -5.42 -9.38
C LEU A 68 -2.93 -5.17 -10.15
N LYS A 69 -3.67 -4.14 -9.74
CA LYS A 69 -4.86 -3.70 -10.48
C LYS A 69 -4.42 -2.72 -11.55
N ASP A 70 -4.95 -2.86 -12.76
CA ASP A 70 -4.82 -1.83 -13.78
C ASP A 70 -5.53 -0.55 -13.30
N VAL A 71 -4.88 0.58 -13.53
CA VAL A 71 -5.30 1.91 -13.01
C VAL A 71 -6.72 2.28 -13.46
N GLU A 72 -7.18 1.73 -14.59
CA GLU A 72 -8.51 1.95 -15.16
C GLU A 72 -9.66 1.42 -14.28
N GLN A 73 -9.40 0.42 -13.41
CA GLN A 73 -10.44 -0.22 -12.60
C GLN A 73 -10.80 0.54 -11.31
N GLN A 74 -10.08 1.63 -10.96
CA GLN A 74 -10.29 2.34 -9.70
C GLN A 74 -11.29 3.51 -9.78
N GLN A 75 -11.68 3.96 -10.98
CA GLN A 75 -12.62 5.09 -11.14
C GLN A 75 -14.10 4.72 -10.93
N GLN A 76 -14.47 3.44 -10.89
CA GLN A 76 -15.86 3.02 -10.79
C GLN A 76 -16.37 2.83 -9.35
N GLN A 77 -15.54 3.01 -8.32
CA GLN A 77 -15.89 2.57 -6.95
C GLN A 77 -15.96 3.67 -5.88
N GLN A 78 -15.94 4.94 -6.27
CA GLN A 78 -16.29 6.04 -5.34
C GLN A 78 -17.56 6.76 -5.81
N PRO A 79 -18.73 6.56 -5.16
CA PRO A 79 -19.86 7.45 -5.37
C PRO A 79 -19.50 8.82 -4.80
N ILE A 80 -19.44 9.82 -5.69
CA ILE A 80 -19.30 11.23 -5.35
C ILE A 80 -20.57 11.63 -4.58
N LEU A 81 -20.53 11.60 -3.25
CA LEU A 81 -21.60 12.17 -2.44
C LEU A 81 -21.44 13.70 -2.45
N MET A 82 -21.88 14.35 -3.53
CA MET A 82 -22.25 15.76 -3.50
C MET A 82 -23.48 15.91 -2.61
N ARG A 83 -23.26 16.11 -1.31
CA ARG A 83 -24.28 16.71 -0.46
C ARG A 83 -24.33 18.19 -0.77
N HIS A 84 -25.36 18.55 -1.53
CA HIS A 84 -25.88 19.90 -1.67
C HIS A 84 -26.01 20.55 -0.29
N HIS A 85 -25.42 21.73 -0.13
CA HIS A 85 -25.89 22.70 0.84
C HIS A 85 -26.05 24.04 0.12
N ALA A 86 -27.32 24.48 0.10
CA ALA A 86 -27.91 25.72 -0.39
C ALA A 86 -27.95 25.91 -1.91
#